data_AF-A0A9Q4H5T7-F1
#
_entry.id   AF-A0A9Q4H5T7-F1
#
_cell.length_a   1.000
_cell.length_b   1.000
_cell.length_c   1.000
_cell.angle_alpha   90.00
_cell.angle_beta   90.00
_cell.angle_gamma   90.00
#
_symmetry.space_group_name_H-M   'P 1'
#
loop_
_entity.id
_entity.type
_entity.pdbx_description
1 polymer ?
#
loop_
_entity_poly.entity_id
_entity_poly.type
_entity_poly.pdbx_seq_one_letter_code
_entity_poly.pdbx_strand_id
1 'polypeptide(L)'
;MPRFWGILLLEQAVSFFLFFAIMFIKPQITQCSLTISEQDIHFMRYALELADRAEAIGEIPVGAVLVDQEGNIIGEGWNQVIQLSDPSAHAEMLAIRQAGKVQRNYRLLDCTLYVTLEPCTMCAGAILHSRLRRLVFGASDYKTGAIGSRFHLFEDYKMNHFLEIRGCVLAEECSQKISRFFQRRRQEQKRQKQAV
;
A
#
# COMPACT_ATOMS: atom_id res chain seq x y z
N MET A 1 59.60 -38.84 6.19
CA MET A 1 58.88 -39.12 7.45
C MET A 1 59.21 -38.01 8.44
N PRO A 2 58.30 -37.49 9.28
CA PRO A 2 56.84 -37.36 9.16
C PRO A 2 56.30 -35.94 9.57
N ARG A 3 54.98 -35.77 9.36
CA ARG A 3 53.99 -34.99 10.16
C ARG A 3 53.94 -33.46 10.04
N PHE A 4 52.97 -32.87 9.31
CA PHE A 4 51.52 -32.80 9.60
C PHE A 4 51.17 -32.25 10.99
N TRP A 5 51.35 -30.94 11.20
CA TRP A 5 50.65 -30.16 12.24
C TRP A 5 50.49 -28.71 11.76
N GLY A 6 49.37 -28.42 11.08
CA GLY A 6 49.07 -27.06 10.61
C GLY A 6 47.72 -26.87 9.92
N ILE A 7 46.76 -27.80 10.09
CA ILE A 7 45.43 -27.73 9.45
C ILE A 7 44.28 -27.72 10.47
N LEU A 8 44.57 -27.76 11.77
CA LEU A 8 43.53 -27.88 12.81
C LEU A 8 43.05 -26.55 13.43
N LEU A 9 43.11 -25.44 12.68
CA LEU A 9 42.50 -24.16 13.08
C LEU A 9 41.76 -23.46 11.93
N LEU A 10 41.28 -24.23 10.95
CA LEU A 10 40.43 -23.71 9.86
C LEU A 10 39.13 -24.50 9.64
N GLU A 11 38.87 -25.56 10.42
CA GLU A 11 37.66 -26.39 10.28
C GLU A 11 36.50 -26.03 11.23
N GLN A 12 36.64 -25.03 12.11
CA GLN A 12 35.49 -24.54 12.90
C GLN A 12 34.82 -23.28 12.32
N ALA A 13 35.34 -22.71 11.23
CA ALA A 13 34.74 -21.53 10.59
C ALA A 13 33.88 -21.87 9.35
N VAL A 14 33.93 -23.10 8.84
CA VAL A 14 33.25 -23.47 7.57
C VAL A 14 31.87 -24.11 7.81
N SER A 15 31.53 -24.46 9.06
CA SER A 15 30.22 -25.03 9.40
C SER A 15 29.09 -23.99 9.56
N PHE A 16 29.42 -22.69 9.56
CA PHE A 16 28.40 -21.61 9.56
C PHE A 16 28.03 -21.12 8.15
N PHE A 17 28.80 -21.49 7.12
CA PHE A 17 28.61 -21.02 5.74
C PHE A 17 27.82 -21.98 4.85
N LEU A 18 27.64 -23.24 5.26
CA LEU A 18 26.85 -24.22 4.49
C LEU A 18 25.33 -24.19 4.77
N PHE A 19 24.87 -23.44 5.79
CA PHE A 19 23.43 -23.20 5.97
C PHE A 19 22.88 -22.06 5.09
N PHE A 20 23.75 -21.28 4.44
CA PHE A 20 23.35 -20.19 3.54
C PHE A 20 23.24 -20.60 2.07
N ALA A 21 23.65 -21.82 1.71
CA ALA A 21 23.76 -22.28 0.32
C ALA A 21 22.53 -23.04 -0.22
N ILE A 22 21.44 -23.16 0.57
CA ILE A 22 20.14 -23.71 0.11
C ILE A 22 19.05 -22.62 0.19
N MET A 23 19.37 -21.38 -0.18
CA MET A 23 18.36 -20.35 -0.46
C MET A 23 18.18 -20.07 -1.96
N PHE A 24 18.78 -20.91 -2.81
CA PHE A 24 18.44 -21.01 -4.23
C PHE A 24 17.22 -21.92 -4.41
N ILE A 25 16.07 -21.50 -3.89
CA ILE A 25 14.77 -22.08 -4.23
C ILE A 25 13.91 -20.96 -4.81
N LYS A 26 13.93 -20.94 -6.16
CA LYS A 26 12.94 -20.42 -7.11
C LYS A 26 12.50 -18.94 -7.00
N PRO A 27 12.34 -18.25 -8.14
CA PRO A 27 11.61 -17.00 -8.17
C PRO A 27 10.15 -17.35 -7.86
N GLN A 28 9.68 -17.02 -6.66
CA GLN A 28 8.25 -16.92 -6.45
C GLN A 28 7.79 -15.61 -7.08
N ILE A 29 7.64 -15.66 -8.40
CA ILE A 29 6.45 -15.08 -9.01
C ILE A 29 5.29 -15.89 -8.41
N THR A 30 4.89 -15.57 -7.19
CA THR A 30 3.57 -15.96 -6.72
C THR A 30 2.62 -14.99 -7.40
N GLN A 31 2.13 -15.43 -8.57
CA GLN A 31 0.74 -15.19 -8.93
C GLN A 31 -0.09 -15.53 -7.69
N CYS A 32 -0.33 -14.55 -6.83
CA CYS A 32 -1.33 -14.70 -5.79
C CYS A 32 -2.65 -14.53 -6.51
N SER A 33 -3.19 -15.64 -7.01
CA SER A 33 -4.57 -15.78 -7.44
C SER A 33 -5.49 -15.67 -6.22
N LEU A 34 -5.41 -14.55 -5.49
CA LEU A 34 -6.41 -14.17 -4.52
C LEU A 34 -7.61 -13.73 -5.34
N THR A 35 -8.59 -14.60 -5.47
CA THR A 35 -9.91 -14.21 -5.92
C THR A 35 -10.36 -12.99 -5.12
N ILE A 36 -10.91 -11.99 -5.81
CA ILE A 36 -11.53 -10.84 -5.15
C ILE A 36 -12.65 -11.40 -4.28
N SER A 37 -12.60 -11.14 -2.98
CA SER A 37 -13.64 -11.60 -2.05
C SER A 37 -14.80 -10.62 -1.99
N GLU A 38 -15.97 -11.08 -1.54
CA GLU A 38 -17.11 -10.19 -1.25
C GLU A 38 -16.74 -9.14 -0.19
N GLN A 39 -15.87 -9.50 0.76
CA GLN A 39 -15.34 -8.58 1.76
C GLN A 39 -14.48 -7.48 1.12
N ASP A 40 -13.69 -7.82 0.10
CA ASP A 40 -12.89 -6.84 -0.63
C ASP A 40 -13.78 -5.85 -1.39
N ILE A 41 -14.85 -6.34 -2.02
CA ILE A 41 -15.83 -5.49 -2.69
C ILE A 41 -16.52 -4.58 -1.67
N HIS A 42 -16.95 -5.14 -0.53
CA HIS A 42 -17.63 -4.38 0.52
C HIS A 42 -16.78 -3.21 1.04
N PHE A 43 -15.53 -3.48 1.46
CA PHE A 43 -14.67 -2.42 1.99
C PHE A 43 -14.13 -1.48 0.91
N MET A 44 -13.98 -1.93 -0.33
CA MET A 44 -13.65 -1.02 -1.43
C MET A 44 -14.82 -0.06 -1.75
N ARG A 45 -16.07 -0.51 -1.64
CA ARG A 45 -17.24 0.38 -1.74
C ARG A 45 -17.24 1.40 -0.60
N TYR A 46 -16.94 0.98 0.62
CA TYR A 46 -16.77 1.91 1.74
C TYR A 46 -15.64 2.92 1.50
N ALA A 47 -14.50 2.48 0.95
CA ALA A 47 -13.41 3.39 0.57
C ALA A 47 -13.83 4.39 -0.53
N LEU A 48 -14.71 4.00 -1.46
CA LEU A 48 -15.30 4.91 -2.45
C LEU A 48 -16.21 5.98 -1.80
N GLU A 49 -16.96 5.64 -0.75
CA GLU A 49 -17.73 6.61 0.03
C GLU A 49 -16.82 7.61 0.76
N LEU A 50 -15.67 7.16 1.28
CA LEU A 50 -14.65 8.06 1.83
C LEU A 50 -14.03 8.95 0.73
N ALA A 51 -13.83 8.42 -0.47
CA ALA A 51 -13.38 9.22 -1.62
C ALA A 51 -14.40 10.30 -2.01
N ASP A 52 -15.70 10.05 -1.84
CA ASP A 52 -16.75 11.07 -2.02
C ASP A 52 -16.63 12.21 -1.00
N ARG A 53 -16.17 11.92 0.23
CA ARG A 53 -15.89 12.97 1.23
C ARG A 53 -14.76 13.89 0.78
N ALA A 54 -13.68 13.35 0.20
CA ALA A 54 -12.62 14.16 -0.41
C ALA A 54 -13.15 15.01 -1.58
N GLU A 55 -13.96 14.41 -2.46
CA GLU A 55 -14.53 15.14 -3.59
C GLU A 55 -15.39 16.33 -3.14
N ALA A 56 -16.21 16.13 -2.10
CA ALA A 56 -17.10 17.15 -1.55
C ALA A 56 -16.37 18.39 -1.02
N ILE A 57 -15.11 18.25 -0.59
CA ILE A 57 -14.25 19.36 -0.13
C ILE A 57 -13.29 19.85 -1.23
N GLY A 58 -13.45 19.40 -2.47
CA GLY A 58 -12.65 19.84 -3.61
C GLY A 58 -11.26 19.18 -3.72
N GLU A 59 -11.02 18.12 -2.97
CA GLU A 59 -9.80 17.31 -2.98
C GLU A 59 -9.86 16.21 -4.03
N ILE A 60 -8.70 15.66 -4.42
CA ILE A 60 -8.66 14.48 -5.30
C ILE A 60 -9.41 13.32 -4.62
N PRO A 61 -10.36 12.65 -5.29
CA PRO A 61 -11.23 11.66 -4.67
C PRO A 61 -10.50 10.33 -4.44
N VAL A 62 -9.75 10.25 -3.36
CA VAL A 62 -9.10 9.03 -2.87
C VAL A 62 -9.55 8.79 -1.43
N GLY A 63 -10.00 7.57 -1.16
CA GLY A 63 -10.43 7.12 0.15
C GLY A 63 -9.73 5.83 0.55
N ALA A 64 -9.57 5.62 1.85
CA ALA A 64 -8.94 4.45 2.42
C ALA A 64 -9.59 4.05 3.74
N VAL A 65 -9.74 2.75 3.96
CA VAL A 65 -10.27 2.18 5.21
C VAL A 65 -9.36 1.04 5.68
N LEU A 66 -9.08 1.02 6.97
CA LEU A 66 -8.23 0.05 7.63
C LEU A 66 -9.07 -0.81 8.57
N VAL A 67 -9.03 -2.12 8.34
CA VAL A 67 -9.89 -3.12 8.98
C VAL A 67 -9.03 -4.11 9.74
N ASP A 68 -9.44 -4.47 10.96
CA ASP A 68 -8.81 -5.55 11.73
C ASP A 68 -9.21 -6.96 11.23
N GLN A 69 -8.68 -7.99 11.87
CA GLN A 69 -8.94 -9.38 11.47
C GLN A 69 -10.38 -9.84 11.77
N GLU A 70 -11.05 -9.19 12.72
CA GLU A 70 -12.45 -9.42 13.08
C GLU A 70 -13.43 -8.72 12.13
N GLY A 71 -12.92 -7.88 11.22
CA GLY A 71 -13.74 -7.13 10.26
C GLY A 71 -14.21 -5.77 10.76
N ASN A 72 -13.68 -5.27 11.89
CA ASN A 72 -14.01 -3.94 12.38
C ASN A 72 -13.18 -2.88 11.68
N ILE A 73 -13.82 -1.77 11.33
CA ILE A 73 -13.12 -0.59 10.85
C ILE A 73 -12.43 0.09 12.04
N ILE A 74 -11.11 0.18 11.98
CA ILE A 74 -10.29 0.82 13.01
C ILE A 74 -9.61 2.11 12.52
N GLY A 75 -9.66 2.39 11.22
CA GLY A 75 -9.17 3.64 10.65
C GLY A 75 -9.86 4.00 9.34
N GLU A 76 -10.11 5.28 9.16
CA GLU A 76 -10.67 5.87 7.95
C GLU A 76 -9.79 7.03 7.50
N GLY A 77 -9.71 7.22 6.19
CA GLY A 77 -8.98 8.32 5.62
C GLY A 77 -9.49 8.68 4.24
N TRP A 78 -9.39 9.95 3.91
CA TRP A 78 -9.60 10.46 2.57
C TRP A 78 -8.61 11.59 2.32
N ASN A 79 -8.24 11.83 1.07
CA ASN A 79 -7.25 12.84 0.73
C ASN A 79 -7.66 14.24 1.23
N GLN A 80 -6.76 14.91 1.94
CA GLN A 80 -6.97 16.23 2.57
C GLN A 80 -5.71 17.13 2.48
N VAL A 81 -4.86 16.93 1.46
CA VAL A 81 -3.57 17.63 1.31
C VAL A 81 -3.71 19.15 1.26
N ILE A 82 -4.67 19.67 0.50
CA ILE A 82 -4.95 21.10 0.39
C ILE A 82 -5.62 21.59 1.67
N GLN A 83 -6.65 20.89 2.14
CA GLN A 83 -7.44 21.31 3.31
C GLN A 83 -6.60 21.43 4.58
N LEU A 84 -5.71 20.47 4.82
CA LEU A 84 -4.84 20.44 5.99
C LEU A 84 -3.50 21.15 5.77
N SER A 85 -3.22 21.61 4.54
CA SER A 85 -1.90 22.13 4.15
C SER A 85 -0.77 21.17 4.55
N ASP A 86 -1.03 19.87 4.46
CA ASP A 86 -0.12 18.79 4.86
C ASP A 86 0.16 17.90 3.64
N PRO A 87 1.37 17.91 3.06
CA PRO A 87 1.69 17.08 1.90
C PRO A 87 1.61 15.57 2.20
N SER A 88 1.54 15.17 3.48
CA SER A 88 1.38 13.78 3.90
C SER A 88 -0.07 13.37 4.17
N ALA A 89 -1.06 14.26 4.03
CA ALA A 89 -2.47 13.99 4.32
C ALA A 89 -3.19 13.19 3.21
N HIS A 90 -2.54 12.13 2.73
CA HIS A 90 -3.12 11.13 1.84
C HIS A 90 -4.08 10.22 2.63
N ALA A 91 -5.02 9.58 1.92
CA ALA A 91 -6.03 8.73 2.54
C ALA A 91 -5.42 7.60 3.38
N GLU A 92 -4.40 6.92 2.86
CA GLU A 92 -3.71 5.81 3.54
C GLU A 92 -3.03 6.28 4.82
N MET A 93 -2.38 7.46 4.76
CA MET A 93 -1.68 8.04 5.90
C MET A 93 -2.65 8.38 7.04
N LEU A 94 -3.79 8.97 6.71
CA LEU A 94 -4.82 9.33 7.69
C LEU A 94 -5.46 8.08 8.31
N ALA A 95 -5.80 7.07 7.50
CA ALA A 95 -6.35 5.81 7.99
C ALA A 95 -5.37 5.08 8.94
N ILE A 96 -4.09 4.97 8.56
CA ILE A 96 -3.05 4.34 9.39
C ILE A 96 -2.85 5.12 10.70
N ARG A 97 -2.81 6.46 10.65
CA ARG A 97 -2.67 7.31 11.85
C ARG A 97 -3.86 7.14 12.80
N GLN A 98 -5.08 7.06 12.27
CA GLN A 98 -6.27 6.84 13.10
C GLN A 98 -6.24 5.44 13.74
N ALA A 99 -5.96 4.40 12.96
CA ALA A 99 -5.85 3.04 13.47
C ALA A 99 -4.78 2.89 14.55
N GLY A 100 -3.61 3.52 14.37
CA GLY A 100 -2.55 3.50 15.38
C GLY A 100 -2.96 4.16 16.71
N LYS A 101 -3.81 5.18 16.66
CA LYS A 101 -4.39 5.81 17.87
C LYS A 101 -5.43 4.90 18.52
N VAL A 102 -6.30 4.28 17.74
CA VAL A 102 -7.34 3.35 18.22
C VAL A 102 -6.70 2.15 18.92
N GLN A 103 -5.70 1.53 18.27
CA GLN A 103 -4.99 0.36 18.80
C GLN A 103 -3.92 0.72 19.84
N ARG A 104 -3.60 2.01 20.00
CA ARG A 104 -2.48 2.52 20.81
C ARG A 104 -1.15 1.81 20.48
N ASN A 105 -0.97 1.47 19.22
CA ASN A 105 0.18 0.74 18.73
C ASN A 105 0.49 1.16 17.29
N TYR A 106 1.77 1.35 16.98
CA TYR A 106 2.20 1.66 15.62
C TYR A 106 2.21 0.43 14.70
N ARG A 107 2.28 -0.77 15.29
CA ARG A 107 2.16 -2.05 14.57
C ARG A 107 0.70 -2.44 14.49
N LEU A 108 0.17 -2.42 13.29
CA LEU A 108 -1.20 -2.79 12.93
C LEU A 108 -1.19 -4.20 12.33
N LEU A 109 -0.77 -5.16 13.14
CA LEU A 109 -0.66 -6.56 12.74
C LEU A 109 -2.03 -7.12 12.35
N ASP A 110 -2.03 -8.08 11.43
CA ASP A 110 -3.21 -8.80 10.95
C ASP A 110 -4.30 -7.94 10.28
N CYS A 111 -4.06 -6.63 10.17
CA CYS A 111 -4.96 -5.67 9.56
C CYS A 111 -4.84 -5.64 8.03
N THR A 112 -5.95 -5.28 7.37
CA THR A 112 -6.04 -5.04 5.93
C THR A 112 -6.34 -3.58 5.65
N LEU A 113 -5.58 -2.95 4.76
CA LEU A 113 -5.87 -1.61 4.25
C LEU A 113 -6.50 -1.72 2.86
N TYR A 114 -7.65 -1.08 2.68
CA TYR A 114 -8.34 -0.90 1.41
C TYR A 114 -8.18 0.54 0.95
N VAL A 115 -7.80 0.78 -0.30
CA VAL A 115 -7.63 2.14 -0.86
C VAL A 115 -8.07 2.22 -2.33
N THR A 116 -8.75 3.28 -2.71
CA THR A 116 -9.35 3.39 -4.05
C THR A 116 -8.32 3.57 -5.18
N LEU A 117 -7.11 4.03 -4.86
CA LEU A 117 -6.01 4.26 -5.81
C LEU A 117 -4.74 3.56 -5.31
N GLU A 118 -3.93 3.06 -6.23
CA GLU A 118 -2.62 2.49 -5.92
C GLU A 118 -1.76 3.47 -5.09
N PRO A 119 -1.23 3.02 -3.94
CA PRO A 119 -0.38 3.85 -3.09
C PRO A 119 0.86 4.38 -3.80
N CYS A 120 1.20 5.63 -3.51
CA CYS A 120 2.49 6.22 -3.90
C CYS A 120 3.63 5.73 -2.98
N THR A 121 4.86 6.12 -3.28
CA THR A 121 6.06 5.70 -2.51
C THR A 121 6.00 6.07 -1.02
N MET A 122 5.44 7.24 -0.68
CA MET A 122 5.25 7.67 0.70
C MET A 122 4.31 6.72 1.46
N CYS A 123 3.12 6.49 0.90
CA CYS A 123 2.11 5.62 1.51
C CYS A 123 2.58 4.16 1.59
N ALA A 124 3.26 3.67 0.55
CA ALA A 124 3.85 2.34 0.53
C ALA A 124 4.88 2.14 1.66
N GLY A 125 5.73 3.15 1.92
CA GLY A 125 6.65 3.14 3.06
C GLY A 125 5.92 3.11 4.40
N ALA A 126 4.85 3.90 4.55
CA ALA A 126 4.04 3.90 5.77
C ALA A 126 3.34 2.55 6.02
N ILE A 127 2.79 1.93 4.98
CA ILE A 127 2.18 0.58 5.01
C ILE A 127 3.21 -0.47 5.48
N LEU A 128 4.43 -0.41 4.94
CA LEU A 128 5.51 -1.31 5.36
C LEU A 128 5.88 -1.11 6.84
N HIS A 129 6.00 0.14 7.28
CA HIS A 129 6.40 0.47 8.65
C HIS A 129 5.31 0.21 9.70
N SER A 130 4.03 0.25 9.31
CA SER A 130 2.91 -0.12 10.17
C SER A 130 2.67 -1.62 10.27
N ARG A 131 3.42 -2.44 9.52
CA ARG A 131 3.37 -3.91 9.58
C ARG A 131 2.01 -4.49 9.19
N LEU A 132 1.30 -3.83 8.27
CA LEU A 132 0.03 -4.35 7.76
C LEU A 132 0.24 -5.72 7.12
N ARG A 133 -0.68 -6.64 7.38
CA ARG A 133 -0.65 -7.95 6.74
C ARG A 133 -0.99 -7.86 5.26
N ARG A 134 -1.97 -7.01 4.92
CA ARG A 134 -2.56 -6.98 3.58
C ARG A 134 -2.90 -5.58 3.10
N LEU A 135 -2.63 -5.33 1.82
CA LEU A 135 -3.03 -4.16 1.06
C LEU A 135 -3.97 -4.58 -0.08
N VAL A 136 -5.10 -3.92 -0.20
CA VAL A 136 -6.04 -4.06 -1.30
C VAL A 136 -6.27 -2.70 -1.94
N PHE A 137 -6.08 -2.59 -3.26
CA PHE A 137 -6.29 -1.33 -3.96
C PHE A 137 -7.16 -1.46 -5.21
N GLY A 138 -7.80 -0.35 -5.57
CA GLY A 138 -8.68 -0.25 -6.73
C GLY A 138 -7.95 0.02 -8.02
N ALA A 139 -7.91 1.30 -8.43
CA ALA A 139 -7.28 1.70 -9.69
C ALA A 139 -5.75 1.75 -9.57
N SER A 140 -5.05 1.38 -10.64
CA SER A 140 -3.60 1.58 -10.78
C SER A 140 -3.26 3.07 -11.00
N ASP A 141 -2.09 3.50 -10.51
CA ASP A 141 -1.54 4.84 -10.75
C ASP A 141 -0.24 4.78 -11.55
N TYR A 142 -0.35 4.96 -12.87
CA TYR A 142 0.80 4.98 -13.78
C TYR A 142 1.71 6.20 -13.65
N LYS A 143 1.31 7.22 -12.88
CA LYS A 143 2.15 8.42 -12.67
C LYS A 143 3.03 8.27 -11.44
N THR A 144 2.48 7.82 -10.31
CA THR A 144 3.20 7.80 -9.03
C THR A 144 3.09 6.50 -8.23
N GLY A 145 2.32 5.52 -8.72
CA GLY A 145 2.07 4.25 -8.04
C GLY A 145 3.34 3.45 -7.77
N ALA A 146 3.47 2.93 -6.56
CA ALA A 146 4.66 2.23 -6.08
C ALA A 146 4.48 0.72 -5.92
N ILE A 147 3.34 0.18 -6.33
CA ILE A 147 2.91 -1.21 -6.15
C ILE A 147 2.81 -1.93 -7.50
N GLY A 148 3.71 -1.60 -8.43
CA GLY A 148 3.82 -2.25 -9.73
C GLY A 148 3.49 -1.38 -10.94
N SER A 149 2.97 -0.16 -10.76
CA SER A 149 2.75 0.74 -11.91
C SER A 149 3.99 1.51 -12.32
N ARG A 150 4.47 2.43 -11.46
CA ARG A 150 5.65 3.26 -11.76
C ARG A 150 6.90 2.73 -11.06
N PHE A 151 6.75 2.29 -9.82
CA PHE A 151 7.78 1.64 -9.01
C PHE A 151 7.26 0.28 -8.52
N HIS A 152 8.15 -0.66 -8.26
CA HIS A 152 7.80 -2.00 -7.78
C HIS A 152 8.44 -2.20 -6.39
N LEU A 153 8.09 -1.34 -5.42
CA LEU A 153 8.83 -1.21 -4.16
C LEU A 153 8.97 -2.53 -3.38
N PHE A 154 7.94 -3.38 -3.42
CA PHE A 154 7.90 -4.67 -2.73
C PHE A 154 8.54 -5.83 -3.51
N GLU A 155 8.79 -5.64 -4.81
CA GLU A 155 9.45 -6.65 -5.67
C GLU A 155 10.94 -6.33 -5.85
N ASP A 156 11.27 -5.06 -6.06
CA ASP A 156 12.62 -4.57 -6.35
C ASP A 156 13.55 -4.63 -5.12
N TYR A 157 12.98 -4.55 -3.91
CA TYR A 157 13.75 -4.40 -2.67
C TYR A 157 13.38 -5.45 -1.63
N LYS A 158 14.41 -5.97 -0.96
CA LYS A 158 14.23 -6.89 0.18
C LYS A 158 13.76 -6.11 1.40
N MET A 159 12.49 -6.27 1.76
CA MET A 159 11.92 -5.70 2.96
C MET A 159 11.94 -6.69 4.13
N ASN A 160 11.94 -6.17 5.36
CA ASN A 160 11.93 -6.97 6.59
C ASN A 160 10.52 -7.44 7.02
N HIS A 161 9.50 -7.18 6.19
CA HIS A 161 8.11 -7.54 6.42
C HIS A 161 7.45 -7.87 5.08
N PHE A 162 6.68 -8.95 5.05
CA PHE A 162 5.95 -9.39 3.87
C PHE A 162 4.53 -8.83 3.88
N LEU A 163 4.10 -8.26 2.76
CA LEU A 163 2.79 -7.65 2.57
C LEU A 163 2.04 -8.44 1.50
N GLU A 164 0.85 -8.95 1.83
CA GLU A 164 -0.07 -9.50 0.83
C GLU A 164 -0.69 -8.36 0.04
N ILE A 165 -0.60 -8.42 -1.30
CA ILE A 165 -1.07 -7.33 -2.15
C ILE A 165 -2.14 -7.84 -3.10
N ARG A 166 -3.26 -7.13 -3.15
CA ARG A 166 -4.33 -7.35 -4.13
C ARG A 166 -4.71 -6.05 -4.83
N GLY A 167 -4.37 -5.94 -6.11
CA GLY A 167 -4.81 -4.83 -6.96
C GLY A 167 -6.14 -5.11 -7.67
N CYS A 168 -6.63 -4.08 -8.33
CA CYS A 168 -7.73 -4.12 -9.30
C CYS A 168 -9.12 -4.43 -8.73
N VAL A 169 -9.39 -4.18 -7.43
CA VAL A 169 -10.73 -4.35 -6.86
C VAL A 169 -11.60 -3.14 -7.19
N LEU A 170 -12.69 -3.34 -7.94
CA LEU A 170 -13.52 -2.24 -8.46
C LEU A 170 -12.71 -1.16 -9.22
N ALA A 171 -11.67 -1.59 -9.94
CA ALA A 171 -10.71 -0.71 -10.61
C ALA A 171 -11.37 0.32 -11.55
N GLU A 172 -12.40 -0.12 -12.29
CA GLU A 172 -13.12 0.74 -13.21
C GLU A 172 -13.91 1.83 -12.47
N GLU A 173 -14.66 1.48 -11.42
CA GLU A 173 -15.38 2.46 -10.60
C GLU A 173 -14.41 3.48 -9.97
N CYS A 174 -13.29 3.01 -9.43
CA CYS A 174 -12.26 3.85 -8.82
C CYS A 174 -11.61 4.82 -9.83
N SER A 175 -11.21 4.32 -11.00
CA SER A 175 -10.54 5.12 -12.04
C SER A 175 -11.49 6.13 -12.69
N GLN A 176 -12.76 5.76 -12.88
CA GLN A 176 -13.79 6.67 -13.40
C GLN A 176 -14.03 7.84 -12.45
N LYS A 177 -14.04 7.63 -11.12
CA LYS A 177 -14.21 8.70 -10.13
C LYS A 177 -13.13 9.78 -10.26
N ILE A 178 -11.86 9.37 -10.27
CA ILE A 178 -10.71 10.29 -10.45
C ILE A 178 -10.77 11.00 -11.80
N SER A 179 -11.09 10.25 -12.86
CA SER A 179 -11.19 10.80 -14.22
C SER A 179 -12.25 11.89 -14.32
N ARG A 180 -13.45 11.66 -13.75
CA ARG A 180 -14.55 12.63 -13.70
C ARG A 180 -14.17 13.87 -12.91
N PHE A 181 -13.52 13.72 -11.76
CA PHE A 181 -13.02 14.84 -10.97
C PHE A 181 -12.11 15.76 -11.78
N PHE A 182 -11.07 15.22 -12.42
CA PHE A 182 -10.15 16.04 -13.21
C PHE A 182 -10.78 16.63 -14.48
N GLN A 183 -11.73 15.93 -15.12
CA GLN A 183 -12.52 16.48 -16.23
C GLN A 183 -13.30 17.71 -15.79
N ARG A 184 -14.02 17.63 -14.66
CA ARG A 184 -14.78 18.75 -14.09
C ARG A 184 -13.86 19.93 -13.73
N ARG A 185 -12.74 19.69 -13.04
CA ARG A 185 -11.76 20.73 -12.67
C ARG A 185 -11.18 21.47 -13.89
N ARG A 186 -10.88 20.76 -14.98
CA ARG A 186 -10.43 21.39 -16.23
C ARG A 186 -11.50 22.26 -16.87
N GLN A 187 -12.78 21.87 -16.80
CA GLN A 187 -13.89 22.67 -17.32
C GLN A 187 -14.11 23.94 -16.48
N GLU A 188 -14.05 23.84 -15.15
CA GLU A 188 -14.14 24.97 -14.23
C GLU A 188 -13.04 26.01 -14.50
N GLN A 189 -11.78 25.56 -14.64
CA GLN A 189 -10.66 26.44 -14.97
C GLN A 189 -10.83 27.15 -16.32
N LYS A 190 -11.38 26.45 -17.34
CA LYS A 190 -11.66 27.07 -18.64
C LYS A 190 -12.72 28.17 -18.52
N ARG A 191 -13.80 27.92 -17.77
CA ARG A 191 -14.86 28.91 -17.54
C ARG A 191 -14.35 30.13 -16.78
N GLN A 192 -13.53 29.93 -15.76
CA GLN A 192 -12.92 31.02 -14.99
C GLN A 192 -12.03 31.91 -15.87
N LYS A 193 -11.21 31.33 -16.74
CA LYS A 193 -10.37 32.10 -17.67
C LYS A 193 -11.14 32.87 -18.74
N GLN A 194 -12.36 32.44 -19.09
CA GLN A 194 -13.22 33.12 -20.05
C GLN A 194 -14.03 34.26 -19.40
N ALA A 195 -14.12 34.28 -18.07
CA ALA A 195 -14.84 35.28 -17.29
C ALA A 195 -13.95 36.44 -16.82
N VAL A 196 -12.64 36.38 -17.10
CA VAL A 196 -11.62 37.42 -16.83
C VAL A 196 -11.22 38.04 -18.15
#